data_AF-A0A7J7FJ94-F1
#
_entry.id   AF-A0A7J7FJ94-F1
#
_cell.length_a   1.000
_cell.length_b   1.000
_cell.length_c   1.000
_cell.angle_alpha   90.00
_cell.angle_beta   90.00
_cell.angle_gamma   90.00
#
_symmetry.space_group_name_H-M   'P 1'
#
loop_
_entity.id
_entity.type
_entity.pdbx_description
1 polymer ?
#
loop_
_entity_poly.entity_id
_entity_poly.type
_entity_poly.pdbx_seq_one_letter_code
_entity_poly.pdbx_strand_id
1 'polypeptide(L)'
;MLGKWSLKQSSSKGNRVVGGSQEGGSGGRGHCGFGRITTTLVKARFSFDLLFVALLAILKHISLFTMPLQEFVSVWVRDPRIQKEDFWHSYIDYEICIHTNSMCFTMKTSCVRRRYREFVWLRQRLQSNALLVQLPELPSKNLFFNMNNRQHVDQRRQGLEDFLRKVLQNALLLSDSRLHLFLQSRLNSEDIEACVSGQTKYSVEEAIHKFALMNRRFPEEDEEGKKENDIDYDSESSSSGFGHSSDDSSSHGCKMSPAPQES
;
A
#
# COMPACT_ATOMS: atom_id res chain seq x y z
N MET A 1 -31.12 -29.33 -27.16
CA MET A 1 -31.75 -29.03 -25.86
C MET A 1 -31.13 -27.75 -25.31
N LEU A 2 -31.86 -26.64 -25.39
CA LEU A 2 -31.44 -25.31 -24.93
C LEU A 2 -32.51 -24.81 -23.96
N GLY A 3 -32.18 -24.78 -22.66
CA GLY A 3 -33.06 -24.30 -21.61
C GLY A 3 -32.86 -22.81 -21.37
N LYS A 4 -33.81 -21.99 -21.82
CA LYS A 4 -34.01 -20.61 -21.38
C LYS A 4 -34.69 -20.64 -20.01
N TRP A 5 -34.19 -19.89 -19.03
CA TRP A 5 -34.95 -19.57 -17.82
C TRP A 5 -35.15 -18.07 -17.71
N SER A 6 -36.42 -17.68 -17.83
CA SER A 6 -36.92 -16.32 -17.76
C SER A 6 -37.25 -15.95 -16.32
N LEU A 7 -36.85 -14.73 -15.96
CA LEU A 7 -37.18 -14.01 -14.74
C LEU A 7 -38.71 -13.88 -14.58
N LYS A 8 -39.24 -14.09 -13.37
CA LYS A 8 -40.59 -13.68 -13.00
C LYS A 8 -40.57 -12.99 -11.63
N GLN A 9 -40.83 -11.69 -11.66
CA GLN A 9 -41.11 -10.89 -10.46
C GLN A 9 -42.48 -11.30 -9.89
N SER A 10 -42.61 -11.28 -8.56
CA SER A 10 -43.90 -11.45 -7.87
C SER A 10 -44.11 -10.28 -6.91
N SER A 11 -45.27 -9.64 -7.04
CA SER A 11 -45.72 -8.46 -6.32
C SER A 11 -46.86 -8.83 -5.35
N SER A 12 -46.64 -8.48 -4.08
CA SER A 12 -47.54 -7.89 -3.07
C SER A 12 -48.98 -8.41 -2.86
N LYS A 13 -49.29 -8.72 -1.60
CA LYS A 13 -50.55 -8.51 -0.83
C LYS A 13 -50.28 -9.09 0.58
N GLY A 14 -50.40 -8.39 1.71
CA GLY A 14 -51.38 -7.38 2.12
C GLY A 14 -52.42 -8.06 3.02
N ASN A 15 -52.26 -8.03 4.34
CA ASN A 15 -53.34 -8.35 5.28
C ASN A 15 -53.24 -7.53 6.58
N ARG A 16 -54.39 -7.05 7.05
CA ARG A 16 -54.64 -6.10 8.13
C ARG A 16 -55.61 -6.74 9.14
N VAL A 17 -55.33 -6.68 10.45
CA VAL A 17 -56.30 -6.65 11.60
C VAL A 17 -55.50 -6.15 12.84
N VAL A 18 -55.66 -4.93 13.38
CA VAL A 18 -56.63 -4.31 14.35
C VAL A 18 -56.37 -4.61 15.85
N GLY A 19 -56.26 -3.52 16.64
CA GLY A 19 -56.42 -3.40 18.11
C GLY A 19 -55.18 -2.80 18.79
N GLY A 20 -55.17 -1.77 19.64
CA GLY A 20 -56.15 -0.89 20.29
C GLY A 20 -55.38 0.22 21.07
N SER A 21 -56.09 1.26 21.54
CA SER A 21 -55.67 2.50 22.25
C SER A 21 -54.57 2.36 23.32
N GLN A 22 -53.77 3.38 23.70
CA GLN A 22 -54.16 4.66 24.33
C GLN A 22 -52.96 5.64 24.45
N GLU A 23 -53.25 6.90 24.84
CA GLU A 23 -52.53 8.17 24.71
C GLU A 23 -51.17 8.38 25.42
N GLY A 24 -50.39 9.37 24.93
CA GLY A 24 -49.51 10.19 25.78
C GLY A 24 -48.23 10.78 25.15
N GLY A 25 -48.23 12.09 24.84
CA GLY A 25 -47.10 13.01 25.15
C GLY A 25 -45.93 13.22 24.18
N SER A 26 -45.99 14.35 23.45
CA SER A 26 -44.94 15.35 23.17
C SER A 26 -43.49 14.96 22.76
N GLY A 27 -43.09 15.46 21.58
CA GLY A 27 -41.77 16.08 21.36
C GLY A 27 -40.83 15.38 20.38
N GLY A 28 -40.43 16.09 19.32
CA GLY A 28 -39.28 15.71 18.49
C GLY A 28 -39.49 15.94 16.99
N ARG A 29 -39.18 17.14 16.51
CA ARG A 29 -39.06 17.46 15.09
C ARG A 29 -37.94 16.63 14.46
N GLY A 30 -38.15 16.30 13.19
CA GLY A 30 -37.39 15.33 12.41
C GLY A 30 -35.89 15.61 12.30
N HIS A 31 -35.16 14.57 11.97
CA HIS A 31 -34.45 14.44 10.68
C HIS A 31 -33.72 13.09 10.71
N CYS A 32 -34.41 12.04 10.28
CA CYS A 32 -33.80 10.77 9.90
C CYS A 32 -33.48 10.82 8.40
N GLY A 33 -32.21 10.64 8.02
CA GLY A 33 -31.86 10.43 6.60
C GLY A 33 -30.52 11.00 6.11
N PHE A 34 -29.39 10.69 6.76
CA PHE A 34 -28.13 10.55 6.03
C PHE A 34 -27.93 9.04 5.85
N GLY A 35 -28.39 8.41 4.77
CA GLY A 35 -28.07 8.79 3.40
C GLY A 35 -26.84 7.98 2.98
N ARG A 36 -27.06 6.68 2.71
CA ARG A 36 -26.09 5.75 2.12
C ARG A 36 -25.56 6.32 0.80
N ILE A 37 -24.41 6.98 0.81
CA ILE A 37 -23.76 7.49 -0.42
C ILE A 37 -22.29 7.02 -0.55
N THR A 38 -21.72 6.35 0.45
CA THR A 38 -20.30 5.95 0.41
C THR A 38 -20.00 4.73 -0.49
N THR A 39 -21.00 3.93 -0.86
CA THR A 39 -20.77 2.68 -1.61
C THR A 39 -20.66 2.89 -3.12
N THR A 40 -21.22 3.97 -3.68
CA THR A 40 -21.16 4.25 -5.12
C THR A 40 -19.83 4.87 -5.54
N LEU A 41 -19.20 5.68 -4.68
CA LEU A 41 -17.94 6.35 -4.99
C LEU A 41 -16.74 5.39 -5.00
N VAL A 42 -16.69 4.41 -4.09
CA VAL A 42 -15.65 3.35 -4.07
C VAL A 42 -15.78 2.43 -5.29
N LYS A 43 -17.01 2.17 -5.73
CA LYS A 43 -17.30 1.37 -6.93
C LYS A 43 -16.94 2.10 -8.23
N ALA A 44 -16.98 3.44 -8.25
CA ALA A 44 -16.52 4.26 -9.36
C ALA A 44 -14.98 4.31 -9.46
N ARG A 45 -14.27 4.26 -8.32
CA ARG A 45 -12.80 4.23 -8.30
C ARG A 45 -12.24 2.85 -8.72
N PHE A 46 -12.92 1.77 -8.34
CA PHE A 46 -12.70 0.41 -8.87
C PHE A 46 -12.90 0.31 -10.40
N SER A 47 -13.76 1.19 -10.95
CA SER A 47 -14.05 1.22 -12.38
C SER A 47 -12.91 1.83 -13.20
N PHE A 48 -12.11 2.74 -12.64
CA PHE A 48 -11.02 3.40 -13.39
C PHE A 48 -9.77 2.52 -13.47
N ASP A 49 -9.42 1.77 -12.42
CA ASP A 49 -8.27 0.85 -12.43
C ASP A 49 -8.52 -0.35 -13.36
N LEU A 50 -9.74 -0.91 -13.34
CA LEU A 50 -10.11 -1.99 -14.25
C LEU A 50 -10.27 -1.49 -15.69
N LEU A 51 -10.81 -0.29 -15.91
CA LEU A 51 -10.83 0.34 -17.24
C LEU A 51 -9.44 0.70 -17.71
N PHE A 52 -8.51 1.11 -16.86
CA PHE A 52 -7.14 1.43 -17.25
C PHE A 52 -6.35 0.17 -17.60
N VAL A 53 -6.46 -0.90 -16.81
CA VAL A 53 -5.83 -2.19 -17.15
C VAL A 53 -6.50 -2.82 -18.37
N ALA A 54 -7.83 -2.74 -18.50
CA ALA A 54 -8.55 -3.19 -19.69
C ALA A 54 -8.24 -2.32 -20.91
N LEU A 55 -8.13 -1.00 -20.76
CA LEU A 55 -7.73 -0.05 -21.81
C LEU A 55 -6.28 -0.29 -22.21
N LEU A 56 -5.37 -0.54 -21.28
CA LEU A 56 -4.00 -0.97 -21.58
C LEU A 56 -4.00 -2.33 -22.29
N ALA A 57 -4.84 -3.28 -21.90
CA ALA A 57 -4.97 -4.57 -22.59
C ALA A 57 -5.58 -4.42 -24.00
N ILE A 58 -6.56 -3.53 -24.17
CA ILE A 58 -7.20 -3.21 -25.45
C ILE A 58 -6.25 -2.40 -26.34
N LEU A 59 -5.49 -1.45 -25.78
CA LEU A 59 -4.44 -0.71 -26.48
C LEU A 59 -3.26 -1.62 -26.84
N LYS A 60 -2.90 -2.61 -26.01
CA LYS A 60 -1.98 -3.70 -26.40
C LYS A 60 -2.51 -4.49 -27.61
N HIS A 61 -3.82 -4.68 -27.69
CA HIS A 61 -4.45 -5.39 -28.81
C HIS A 61 -4.59 -4.52 -30.08
N ILE A 62 -4.65 -3.19 -29.95
CA ILE A 62 -4.78 -2.23 -31.08
C ILE A 62 -3.42 -1.72 -31.57
N SER A 63 -2.43 -1.57 -30.68
CA SER A 63 -1.10 -1.01 -30.97
C SER A 63 -0.11 -2.05 -31.50
N LEU A 64 -0.32 -2.52 -32.73
CA LEU A 64 0.68 -3.25 -33.51
C LEU A 64 1.83 -2.36 -34.03
N PHE A 65 1.97 -1.11 -33.58
CA PHE A 65 2.86 -0.12 -34.22
C PHE A 65 3.84 0.62 -33.30
N THR A 66 4.42 -0.06 -32.32
CA THR A 66 5.67 0.38 -31.70
C THR A 66 6.36 -0.83 -31.09
N MET A 67 7.53 -1.18 -31.62
CA MET A 67 8.33 -2.37 -31.28
C MET A 67 8.40 -2.57 -29.76
N PRO A 68 7.84 -3.64 -29.16
CA PRO A 68 7.97 -3.78 -27.74
C PRO A 68 9.27 -4.52 -27.45
N LEU A 69 10.15 -3.88 -26.67
CA LEU A 69 10.99 -4.64 -25.75
C LEU A 69 10.06 -5.61 -25.03
N GLN A 70 10.32 -6.91 -25.12
CA GLN A 70 9.46 -7.93 -24.53
C GLN A 70 9.17 -7.57 -23.06
N GLU A 71 7.89 -7.42 -22.71
CA GLU A 71 7.47 -7.07 -21.36
C GLU A 71 7.84 -8.21 -20.42
N PHE A 72 8.48 -7.91 -19.30
CA PHE A 72 8.87 -8.88 -18.29
C PHE A 72 8.52 -8.40 -16.89
N VAL A 73 8.17 -9.34 -16.03
CA VAL A 73 8.04 -9.14 -14.59
C VAL A 73 8.84 -10.26 -13.93
N SER A 74 9.96 -9.90 -13.32
CA SER A 74 10.79 -10.82 -12.55
C SER A 74 10.54 -10.60 -11.06
N VAL A 75 10.36 -11.70 -10.33
CA VAL A 75 10.15 -11.72 -8.89
C VAL A 75 11.10 -12.72 -8.25
N TRP A 76 11.68 -12.34 -7.11
CA TRP A 76 12.48 -13.21 -6.27
C TRP A 76 12.02 -13.12 -4.83
N VAL A 77 11.96 -14.26 -4.15
CA VAL A 77 11.75 -14.33 -2.69
C VAL A 77 13.03 -14.90 -2.09
N ARG A 78 13.67 -14.14 -1.21
CA ARG A 78 15.03 -14.42 -0.73
C ARG A 78 15.26 -13.94 0.69
N ASP A 79 16.49 -14.15 1.18
CA ASP A 79 16.99 -13.58 2.43
C ASP A 79 16.02 -13.76 3.62
N PRO A 80 15.70 -15.01 4.00
CA PRO A 80 14.86 -15.26 5.14
C PRO A 80 15.53 -14.74 6.42
N ARG A 81 14.83 -13.91 7.20
CA ARG A 81 15.35 -13.38 8.47
C ARG A 81 14.38 -13.64 9.60
N ILE A 82 14.94 -13.95 10.76
CA ILE A 82 14.19 -14.00 12.01
C ILE A 82 14.06 -12.57 12.52
N GLN A 83 12.84 -12.07 12.55
CA GLN A 83 12.48 -10.83 13.21
C GLN A 83 12.11 -11.14 14.66
N LYS A 84 12.60 -10.30 15.59
CA LYS A 84 12.26 -10.36 17.01
C LYS A 84 11.37 -9.16 17.31
N GLU A 85 10.07 -9.39 17.42
CA GLU A 85 9.10 -8.37 17.83
C GLU A 85 9.23 -8.18 19.35
N ASP A 86 9.18 -9.29 20.10
CA ASP A 86 9.41 -9.38 21.55
C ASP A 86 10.14 -10.70 21.91
N PHE A 87 10.43 -10.91 23.19
CA PHE A 87 11.09 -12.14 23.72
C PHE A 87 10.44 -13.45 23.26
N TRP A 88 9.12 -13.47 23.03
CA TRP A 88 8.36 -14.67 22.65
C TRP A 88 7.73 -14.59 21.24
N HIS A 89 7.75 -13.43 20.61
CA HIS A 89 7.07 -13.17 19.34
C HIS A 89 8.07 -13.03 18.20
N SER A 90 8.86 -14.08 17.98
CA SER A 90 9.72 -14.16 16.80
C SER A 90 8.97 -14.71 15.59
N TYR A 91 9.30 -14.21 14.41
CA TYR A 91 8.77 -14.72 13.14
C TYR A 91 9.81 -14.64 12.04
N ILE A 92 9.63 -15.43 10.97
CA ILE A 92 10.43 -15.29 9.76
C ILE A 92 9.68 -14.47 8.72
N ASP A 93 10.37 -13.48 8.18
CA ASP A 93 9.99 -12.77 6.98
C ASP A 93 10.98 -13.06 5.83
N TYR A 94 10.55 -12.71 4.62
CA TYR A 94 11.33 -12.90 3.40
C TYR A 94 11.41 -11.58 2.66
N GLU A 95 12.56 -11.30 2.06
CA GLU A 95 12.69 -10.20 1.11
C GLU A 95 12.06 -10.61 -0.21
N ILE A 96 11.10 -9.82 -0.69
CA ILE A 96 10.51 -9.92 -2.03
C ILE A 96 11.12 -8.80 -2.85
N CYS A 97 11.70 -9.13 -4.00
CA CYS A 97 12.16 -8.12 -4.94
C CYS A 97 11.50 -8.29 -6.30
N ILE A 98 11.10 -7.15 -6.88
CA ILE A 98 10.52 -7.04 -8.22
C ILE A 98 11.50 -6.29 -9.11
N HIS A 99 11.65 -6.76 -10.34
CA HIS A 99 12.25 -6.01 -11.44
C HIS A 99 11.37 -6.19 -12.68
N THR A 100 10.95 -5.09 -13.28
CA THR A 100 10.00 -5.13 -14.40
C THR A 100 10.10 -3.90 -15.28
N ASN A 101 9.81 -4.05 -16.56
CA ASN A 101 9.52 -2.95 -17.47
C ASN A 101 8.00 -2.70 -17.65
N SER A 102 7.14 -3.52 -17.06
CA SER A 102 5.68 -3.47 -17.21
C SER A 102 5.08 -2.16 -16.72
N MET A 103 4.07 -1.67 -17.45
CA MET A 103 3.28 -0.49 -17.05
C MET A 103 2.25 -0.79 -15.97
N CYS A 104 2.04 -2.07 -15.63
CA CYS A 104 1.17 -2.45 -14.53
C CYS A 104 1.74 -2.07 -13.15
N PHE A 105 3.03 -1.72 -13.06
CA PHE A 105 3.71 -1.39 -11.80
C PHE A 105 4.12 0.07 -11.75
N THR A 106 3.91 0.70 -10.60
CA THR A 106 4.35 2.08 -10.33
C THR A 106 5.87 2.18 -10.29
N MET A 107 6.53 1.26 -9.58
CA MET A 107 8.00 1.19 -9.53
C MET A 107 8.54 0.06 -10.42
N LYS A 108 9.59 0.34 -11.19
CA LYS A 108 10.29 -0.66 -12.02
C LYS A 108 11.13 -1.63 -11.19
N THR A 109 11.55 -1.20 -10.01
CA THR A 109 12.23 -2.02 -9.01
C THR A 109 11.68 -1.74 -7.63
N SER A 110 11.40 -2.79 -6.85
CA SER A 110 11.05 -2.67 -5.43
C SER A 110 11.64 -3.84 -4.65
N CYS A 111 11.95 -3.62 -3.37
CA CYS A 111 12.25 -4.69 -2.43
C CYS A 111 11.52 -4.41 -1.12
N VAL A 112 10.71 -5.37 -0.68
CA VAL A 112 9.89 -5.30 0.54
C VAL A 112 10.10 -6.56 1.37
N ARG A 113 9.79 -6.51 2.67
CA ARG A 113 9.84 -7.68 3.53
C ARG A 113 8.44 -8.08 3.95
N ARG A 114 8.09 -9.36 3.78
CA ARG A 114 6.77 -9.91 4.12
C ARG A 114 6.90 -11.26 4.79
N ARG A 115 6.07 -11.52 5.80
CA ARG A 115 5.97 -12.83 6.47
C ARG A 115 4.86 -13.68 5.88
N TYR A 116 4.93 -14.99 6.08
CA TYR A 116 3.99 -15.96 5.51
C TYR A 116 2.50 -15.64 5.75
N ARG A 117 2.13 -15.12 6.95
CA ARG A 117 0.72 -14.78 7.24
C ARG A 117 0.16 -13.70 6.31
N GLU A 118 1.01 -12.78 5.86
CA GLU A 118 0.59 -11.71 4.97
C GLU A 118 0.34 -12.24 3.55
N PHE A 119 1.08 -13.27 3.11
CA PHE A 119 0.78 -13.98 1.87
C PHE A 119 -0.56 -14.72 1.94
N VAL A 120 -0.88 -15.33 3.09
CA VAL A 120 -2.20 -15.96 3.30
C VAL A 120 -3.31 -14.92 3.18
N TRP A 121 -3.15 -13.77 3.83
CA TRP A 121 -4.07 -12.64 3.69
C TRP A 121 -4.20 -12.18 2.23
N LEU A 122 -3.08 -11.96 1.54
CA LEU A 122 -3.06 -11.52 0.14
C LEU A 122 -3.84 -12.49 -0.75
N ARG A 123 -3.55 -13.80 -0.65
CA ARG A 123 -4.26 -14.83 -1.43
C ARG A 123 -5.77 -14.78 -1.17
N GLN A 124 -6.19 -14.62 0.07
CA GLN A 124 -7.62 -14.53 0.40
C GLN A 124 -8.29 -13.31 -0.22
N ARG A 125 -7.63 -12.13 -0.20
CA ARG A 125 -8.16 -10.90 -0.80
C ARG A 125 -8.23 -10.97 -2.33
N LEU A 126 -7.19 -11.50 -2.96
CA LEU A 126 -7.19 -11.71 -4.41
C LEU A 126 -8.29 -12.70 -4.83
N GLN A 127 -8.50 -13.78 -4.06
CA GLN A 127 -9.57 -14.74 -4.35
C GLN A 127 -10.97 -14.13 -4.21
N SER A 128 -11.20 -13.26 -3.21
CA SER A 128 -12.51 -12.60 -3.05
C SER A 128 -12.83 -11.64 -4.19
N ASN A 129 -11.81 -11.03 -4.82
CA ASN A 129 -11.99 -10.11 -5.94
C ASN A 129 -12.05 -10.82 -7.30
N ALA A 130 -11.50 -12.05 -7.39
CA ALA A 130 -11.46 -12.85 -8.62
C ALA A 130 -12.04 -14.26 -8.40
N LEU A 131 -13.33 -14.35 -8.09
CA LEU A 131 -14.02 -15.61 -7.71
C LEU A 131 -13.91 -16.74 -8.75
N LEU A 132 -13.77 -16.41 -10.04
CA LEU A 132 -13.65 -17.39 -11.11
C LEU A 132 -12.19 -17.79 -11.43
N VAL A 133 -11.21 -17.07 -10.88
CA VAL A 133 -9.80 -17.38 -11.07
C VAL A 133 -9.37 -18.38 -10.01
N GLN A 134 -8.76 -19.48 -10.46
CA GLN A 134 -8.09 -20.42 -9.57
C GLN A 134 -6.74 -19.83 -9.15
N LEU A 135 -6.64 -19.39 -7.90
CA LEU A 135 -5.38 -18.84 -7.39
C LEU A 135 -4.36 -19.94 -7.10
N PRO A 136 -3.07 -19.72 -7.43
CA PRO A 136 -1.99 -20.61 -7.05
C PRO A 136 -2.01 -20.93 -5.55
N GLU A 137 -1.66 -22.15 -5.20
CA GLU A 137 -1.56 -22.55 -3.80
C GLU A 137 -0.33 -21.92 -3.15
N LEU A 138 -0.48 -21.57 -1.87
CA LEU A 138 0.67 -21.22 -1.04
C LEU A 138 1.36 -22.50 -0.58
N PRO A 139 2.68 -22.47 -0.32
CA PRO A 139 3.34 -23.59 0.33
C PRO A 139 2.60 -23.93 1.62
N SER A 140 2.47 -25.22 1.92
CA SER A 140 1.60 -25.70 2.99
C SER A 140 1.85 -24.91 4.29
N LYS A 141 0.75 -24.66 5.00
CA LYS A 141 0.80 -24.23 6.41
C LYS A 141 1.24 -25.45 7.23
N ASN A 142 2.49 -25.88 7.04
CA ASN A 142 3.09 -27.00 7.74
C ASN A 142 2.89 -26.75 9.25
N LEU A 143 2.04 -27.58 9.87
CA LEU A 143 1.84 -27.57 11.32
C LEU A 143 3.15 -27.86 12.06
N PHE A 144 4.10 -28.49 11.37
CA PHE A 144 5.47 -28.78 11.81
C PHE A 144 6.52 -27.84 11.20
N PHE A 145 6.13 -26.66 10.73
CA PHE A 145 7.12 -25.69 10.27
C PHE A 145 8.03 -25.30 11.43
N ASN A 146 9.34 -25.44 11.19
CA ASN A 146 10.36 -25.12 12.18
C ASN A 146 11.25 -24.03 11.55
N MET A 147 11.28 -22.86 12.18
CA MET A 147 12.00 -21.70 11.68
C MET A 147 13.53 -21.88 11.73
N ASN A 148 14.01 -22.81 12.57
CA ASN A 148 15.42 -23.16 12.71
C ASN A 148 15.85 -24.24 11.69
N ASN A 149 14.89 -24.91 11.03
CA ASN A 149 15.19 -25.88 10.00
C ASN A 149 15.34 -25.17 8.64
N ARG A 150 16.58 -25.09 8.14
CA ARG A 150 16.91 -24.43 6.86
C ARG A 150 16.13 -24.99 5.68
N GLN A 151 15.87 -26.29 5.64
CA GLN A 151 15.11 -26.92 4.56
C GLN A 151 13.64 -26.46 4.58
N HIS A 152 13.02 -26.36 5.76
CA HIS A 152 11.65 -25.85 5.88
C HIS A 152 11.55 -24.39 5.42
N VAL A 153 12.51 -23.57 5.82
CA VAL A 153 12.58 -22.14 5.44
C VAL A 153 12.76 -21.98 3.94
N ASP A 154 13.67 -22.74 3.32
CA ASP A 154 13.92 -22.65 1.88
C ASP A 154 12.77 -23.21 1.02
N GLN A 155 12.17 -24.33 1.42
CA GLN A 155 10.96 -24.86 0.76
C GLN A 155 9.81 -23.85 0.79
N ARG A 156 9.61 -23.17 1.94
CA ARG A 156 8.62 -22.11 2.05
C ARG A 156 8.98 -20.92 1.15
N ARG A 157 10.24 -20.46 1.17
CA ARG A 157 10.73 -19.39 0.29
C ARG A 157 10.43 -19.68 -1.19
N GLN A 158 10.77 -20.89 -1.66
CA GLN A 158 10.53 -21.30 -3.04
C GLN A 158 9.04 -21.32 -3.38
N GLY A 159 8.19 -21.89 -2.51
CA GLY A 159 6.75 -21.90 -2.74
C GLY A 159 6.12 -20.50 -2.74
N LEU A 160 6.64 -19.56 -1.94
CA LEU A 160 6.20 -18.16 -1.96
C LEU A 160 6.60 -17.46 -3.27
N GLU A 161 7.80 -17.75 -3.78
CA GLU A 161 8.26 -17.23 -5.07
C GLU A 161 7.42 -17.78 -6.23
N ASP A 162 7.14 -19.09 -6.23
CA ASP A 162 6.33 -19.74 -7.24
C ASP A 162 4.88 -19.22 -7.21
N PHE A 163 4.33 -18.96 -6.02
CA PHE A 163 3.03 -18.32 -5.85
C PHE A 163 3.01 -16.95 -6.53
N LEU A 164 3.97 -16.06 -6.22
CA LEU A 164 4.03 -14.72 -6.81
C LEU A 164 4.25 -14.79 -8.32
N ARG A 165 5.17 -15.63 -8.80
CA ARG A 165 5.44 -15.77 -10.23
C ARG A 165 4.16 -16.11 -11.02
N LYS A 166 3.34 -17.04 -10.50
CA LYS A 166 2.06 -17.41 -11.12
C LYS A 166 1.00 -16.32 -10.99
N VAL A 167 0.94 -15.62 -9.86
CA VAL A 167 0.00 -14.49 -9.66
C VAL A 167 0.30 -13.35 -10.65
N LEU A 168 1.58 -12.99 -10.83
CA LEU A 168 2.00 -11.88 -11.69
C LEU A 168 1.87 -12.19 -13.20
N GLN A 169 1.58 -13.44 -13.57
CA GLN A 169 1.24 -13.81 -14.96
C GLN A 169 -0.24 -13.54 -15.30
N ASN A 170 -1.08 -13.25 -14.31
CA ASN A 170 -2.50 -13.03 -14.52
C ASN A 170 -2.86 -11.54 -14.49
N ALA A 171 -3.24 -10.99 -15.66
CA ALA A 171 -3.57 -9.57 -15.81
C ALA A 171 -4.73 -9.10 -14.91
N LEU A 172 -5.69 -9.97 -14.60
CA LEU A 172 -6.78 -9.63 -13.67
C LEU A 172 -6.24 -9.43 -12.26
N LEU A 173 -5.34 -10.30 -11.80
CA LEU A 173 -4.73 -10.16 -10.47
C LEU A 173 -3.79 -8.96 -10.40
N LEU A 174 -3.11 -8.63 -11.50
CA LEU A 174 -2.31 -7.41 -11.64
C LEU A 174 -3.14 -6.11 -11.57
N SER A 175 -4.45 -6.17 -11.74
CA SER A 175 -5.32 -4.99 -11.56
C SER A 175 -5.67 -4.70 -10.10
N ASP A 176 -5.36 -5.61 -9.16
CA ASP A 176 -5.68 -5.41 -7.75
C ASP A 176 -4.61 -4.55 -7.06
N SER A 177 -5.01 -3.38 -6.58
CA SER A 177 -4.12 -2.44 -5.87
C SER A 177 -3.54 -3.02 -4.57
N ARG A 178 -4.18 -4.02 -3.95
CA ARG A 178 -3.64 -4.71 -2.77
C ARG A 178 -2.36 -5.47 -3.11
N LEU A 179 -2.27 -6.05 -4.31
CA LEU A 179 -1.06 -6.74 -4.78
C LEU A 179 0.10 -5.75 -4.93
N HIS A 180 -0.17 -4.58 -5.51
CA HIS A 180 0.85 -3.54 -5.69
C HIS A 180 1.34 -2.97 -4.36
N LEU A 181 0.44 -2.64 -3.44
CA LEU A 181 0.84 -2.20 -2.10
C LEU A 181 1.61 -3.28 -1.34
N PHE A 182 1.22 -4.56 -1.49
CA PHE A 182 1.94 -5.67 -0.88
C PHE A 182 3.38 -5.78 -1.39
N LEU A 183 3.61 -5.57 -2.70
CA LEU A 183 4.91 -5.72 -3.37
C LEU A 183 5.78 -4.45 -3.38
N GLN A 184 5.17 -3.28 -3.25
CA GLN A 184 5.82 -1.98 -3.48
C GLN A 184 5.63 -0.98 -2.33
N SER A 185 5.17 -1.42 -1.16
CA SER A 185 5.08 -0.57 0.04
C SER A 185 5.39 -1.37 1.32
N ARG A 186 5.59 -0.65 2.44
CA ARG A 186 5.72 -1.22 3.80
C ARG A 186 4.39 -1.29 4.57
N LEU A 187 3.26 -0.94 3.97
CA LEU A 187 1.97 -0.96 4.65
C LEU A 187 1.60 -2.38 5.11
N ASN A 188 1.09 -2.53 6.33
CA ASN A 188 0.56 -3.81 6.81
C ASN A 188 -0.82 -4.09 6.17
N SER A 189 -1.39 -5.26 6.43
CA SER A 189 -2.67 -5.67 5.82
C SER A 189 -3.85 -4.75 6.16
N GLU A 190 -3.87 -4.15 7.35
CA GLU A 190 -4.95 -3.24 7.77
C GLU A 190 -4.85 -1.91 7.04
N ASP A 191 -3.65 -1.34 6.98
CA ASP A 191 -3.38 -0.10 6.26
C ASP A 191 -3.60 -0.25 4.75
N ILE A 192 -3.29 -1.42 4.18
CA ILE A 192 -3.60 -1.71 2.77
C ILE A 192 -5.12 -1.68 2.56
N GLU A 193 -5.91 -2.36 3.40
CA GLU A 193 -7.38 -2.34 3.27
C GLU A 193 -7.97 -0.94 3.44
N ALA A 194 -7.46 -0.16 4.40
CA ALA A 194 -7.87 1.23 4.58
C ALA A 194 -7.55 2.05 3.32
N CYS A 195 -6.36 1.87 2.74
CA CYS A 195 -5.92 2.60 1.55
C CYS A 195 -6.79 2.30 0.32
N VAL A 196 -6.99 1.02 0.00
CA VAL A 196 -7.81 0.62 -1.15
C VAL A 196 -9.30 0.91 -0.97
N SER A 197 -9.77 1.07 0.27
CA SER A 197 -11.14 1.49 0.59
C SER A 197 -11.31 3.02 0.60
N GLY A 198 -10.24 3.79 0.37
CA GLY A 198 -10.27 5.25 0.39
C GLY A 198 -10.41 5.87 1.78
N GLN A 199 -9.98 5.15 2.82
CA GLN A 199 -10.05 5.57 4.23
C GLN A 199 -8.74 6.20 4.74
N THR A 200 -7.67 6.19 3.93
CA THR A 200 -6.40 6.85 4.22
C THR A 200 -6.35 8.26 3.64
N LYS A 201 -5.46 9.10 4.19
CA LYS A 201 -5.17 10.44 3.65
C LYS A 201 -4.34 10.42 2.36
N TYR A 202 -3.67 9.30 2.10
CA TYR A 202 -2.81 9.09 0.94
C TYR A 202 -3.42 8.09 -0.04
N SER A 203 -3.09 8.23 -1.31
CA SER A 203 -3.45 7.28 -2.37
C SER A 203 -2.52 6.06 -2.41
N VAL A 204 -2.91 5.06 -3.21
CA VAL A 204 -2.07 3.87 -3.48
C VAL A 204 -0.72 4.28 -4.07
N GLU A 205 -0.74 5.18 -5.05
CA GLU A 205 0.47 5.62 -5.75
C GLU A 205 1.39 6.42 -4.81
N GLU A 206 0.82 7.33 -4.02
CA GLU A 206 1.56 8.11 -3.01
C GLU A 206 2.23 7.19 -1.97
N ALA A 207 1.55 6.14 -1.51
CA ALA A 207 2.13 5.18 -0.58
C ALA A 207 3.33 4.45 -1.18
N ILE A 208 3.26 4.08 -2.47
CA ILE A 208 4.35 3.41 -3.19
C ILE A 208 5.53 4.37 -3.42
N HIS A 209 5.27 5.60 -3.90
CA HIS A 209 6.30 6.62 -4.10
C HIS A 209 7.00 6.98 -2.81
N LYS A 210 6.26 7.25 -1.73
CA LYS A 210 6.82 7.54 -0.41
C LYS A 210 7.73 6.41 0.06
N PHE A 211 7.31 5.15 -0.12
CA PHE A 211 8.16 4.02 0.24
C PHE A 211 9.43 3.95 -0.61
N ALA A 212 9.33 4.18 -1.92
CA ALA A 212 10.49 4.19 -2.79
C ALA A 212 11.51 5.28 -2.41
N LEU A 213 11.05 6.48 -2.03
CA LEU A 213 11.90 7.56 -1.52
C LEU A 213 12.59 7.15 -0.22
N MET A 214 11.84 6.63 0.76
CA MET A 214 12.39 6.16 2.04
C MET A 214 13.40 5.00 1.90
N ASN A 215 13.31 4.23 0.81
CA ASN A 215 14.19 3.09 0.56
C ASN A 215 15.40 3.45 -0.33
N ARG A 216 15.43 4.66 -0.93
CA ARG A 216 16.61 5.19 -1.59
C ARG A 216 17.58 5.68 -0.51
N ARG A 217 18.83 5.21 -0.58
CA ARG A 217 19.88 5.45 0.44
C ARG A 217 20.47 6.87 0.43
N PHE A 218 19.87 7.82 -0.29
CA PHE A 218 20.40 9.17 -0.42
C PHE A 218 19.41 10.16 0.21
N PRO A 219 19.85 11.00 1.18
CA PRO A 219 19.06 12.12 1.68
C PRO A 219 18.69 13.06 0.53
N GLU A 220 17.47 13.58 0.55
CA GLU A 220 17.15 14.77 -0.24
C GLU A 220 18.04 15.91 0.27
N GLU A 221 18.77 16.57 -0.62
CA GLU A 221 19.34 17.87 -0.33
C GLU A 221 18.16 18.84 -0.24
N ASP A 222 17.97 19.46 0.92
CA ASP A 222 16.93 20.47 1.12
C ASP A 222 17.20 21.65 0.16
N GLU A 223 16.52 21.66 -0.99
CA GLU A 223 16.34 22.86 -1.79
C GLU A 223 15.39 23.79 -1.03
N GLU A 224 15.97 24.54 -0.08
CA GLU A 224 15.32 25.63 0.64
C GLU A 224 15.10 26.80 -0.35
N GLY A 225 14.15 26.59 -1.26
CA GLY A 225 13.68 27.55 -2.22
C GLY A 225 12.78 28.59 -1.58
N LYS A 226 13.37 29.76 -1.32
CA LYS A 226 12.80 31.11 -1.54
C LYS A 226 11.28 31.23 -1.29
N LYS A 227 10.92 31.78 -0.14
CA LYS A 227 9.65 32.51 -0.02
C LYS A 227 9.74 33.82 -0.80
N GLU A 228 8.88 33.89 -1.81
CA GLU A 228 8.63 35.03 -2.66
C GLU A 228 7.84 36.11 -1.89
N ASN A 229 8.35 37.34 -1.95
CA ASN A 229 7.68 38.64 -1.92
C ASN A 229 6.34 38.78 -1.20
N ASP A 230 6.36 39.47 -0.05
CA ASP A 230 5.36 40.51 0.22
C ASP A 230 6.12 41.82 0.41
N ILE A 231 5.91 42.74 -0.53
CA ILE A 231 6.36 44.12 -0.48
C ILE A 231 5.44 44.83 0.49
N ASP A 232 5.95 45.30 1.63
CA ASP A 232 5.29 46.34 2.41
C ASP A 232 6.24 47.53 2.50
N TYR A 233 5.85 48.60 1.78
CA TYR A 233 6.48 49.90 1.82
C TYR A 233 5.94 50.62 3.06
N ASP A 234 6.78 50.86 4.05
CA ASP A 234 6.62 52.09 4.84
C ASP A 234 7.98 52.58 5.34
N SER A 235 8.22 53.86 5.04
CA SER A 235 9.48 54.58 5.21
C SER A 235 9.42 55.44 6.45
N GLU A 236 10.24 55.18 7.47
CA GLU A 236 10.41 56.15 8.57
C GLU A 236 11.85 56.10 9.12
N SER A 237 12.69 56.92 8.52
CA SER A 237 13.72 57.78 9.12
C SER A 237 14.75 57.26 10.16
N SER A 238 16.01 57.49 9.79
CA SER A 238 17.02 58.24 10.56
C SER A 238 17.79 57.58 11.72
N SER A 239 19.06 57.34 11.41
CA SER A 239 20.24 58.03 11.99
C SER A 239 21.00 57.41 13.17
N SER A 240 22.32 57.48 13.00
CA SER A 240 23.43 57.40 13.98
C SER A 240 23.77 56.01 14.52
N GLY A 241 25.03 55.58 14.61
CA GLY A 241 26.29 56.24 14.34
C GLY A 241 27.47 55.30 14.66
N PHE A 242 28.60 55.59 14.04
CA PHE A 242 30.00 55.46 14.50
C PHE A 242 30.51 54.26 15.33
N GLY A 243 31.71 53.80 14.95
CA GLY A 243 32.73 53.20 15.84
C GLY A 243 33.01 51.73 15.52
N HIS A 244 34.00 51.37 14.69
CA HIS A 244 35.45 51.26 14.97
C HIS A 244 35.84 50.48 16.24
N SER A 245 36.61 49.40 15.99
CA SER A 245 37.90 49.03 16.62
C SER A 245 37.96 47.82 17.57
N SER A 246 38.89 46.94 17.19
CA SER A 246 39.90 46.21 17.97
C SER A 246 39.55 44.92 18.74
N ASP A 247 40.13 43.83 18.22
CA ASP A 247 41.08 42.89 18.86
C ASP A 247 40.97 42.64 20.36
N ASP A 248 40.91 41.35 20.76
CA ASP A 248 41.99 40.77 21.56
C ASP A 248 42.00 39.22 21.52
N SER A 249 43.20 38.69 21.75
CA SER A 249 43.66 37.32 21.65
C SER A 249 43.49 36.53 22.95
N SER A 250 43.50 35.19 22.87
CA SER A 250 44.14 34.23 23.81
C SER A 250 43.52 32.84 23.59
N SER A 251 44.16 31.90 22.89
CA SER A 251 45.13 30.92 23.40
C SER A 251 44.71 30.16 24.65
N HIS A 252 44.35 28.88 24.51
CA HIS A 252 44.88 27.79 25.34
C HIS A 252 44.49 26.43 24.74
N GLY A 253 45.51 25.65 24.36
CA GLY A 253 45.37 24.24 24.05
C GLY A 253 45.63 23.34 25.27
N CYS A 254 45.14 22.11 25.19
CA CYS A 254 45.75 20.82 25.57
C CYS A 254 44.63 19.78 25.79
N LYS A 255 44.48 18.75 24.95
CA LYS A 255 45.21 17.46 24.83
C LYS A 255 44.68 16.34 25.75
N MET A 256 44.10 15.36 25.05
CA MET A 256 44.16 13.89 25.20
C MET A 256 43.66 13.15 26.46
N SER A 257 42.85 12.12 26.15
CA SER A 257 42.34 10.99 26.95
C SER A 257 43.42 10.11 27.61
N PRO A 258 43.03 9.17 28.50
CA PRO A 258 42.83 7.78 28.04
C PRO A 258 41.72 6.97 28.75
N ALA A 259 41.47 5.77 28.20
CA ALA A 259 40.48 4.74 28.55
C ALA A 259 40.72 4.00 29.89
N PRO A 260 39.79 3.12 30.31
CA PRO A 260 40.13 1.98 31.16
C PRO A 260 39.76 0.61 30.56
N GLN A 261 40.57 -0.37 30.97
CA GLN A 261 40.49 -1.79 30.66
C GLN A 261 39.51 -2.56 31.57
N GLU A 262 39.16 -3.72 31.02
CA GLU A 262 38.53 -4.94 31.52
C GLU A 262 38.81 -5.37 32.98
N SER A 263 37.78 -5.95 33.61
CA SER A 263 37.82 -7.10 34.52
C SER A 263 36.47 -7.80 34.52
#